data_AF-A0A7Z9HGF1-F1
#
_entry.id   AF-A0A7Z9HGF1-F1
#
_cell.length_a   1.000
_cell.length_b   1.000
_cell.length_c   1.000
_cell.angle_alpha   90.00
_cell.angle_beta   90.00
_cell.angle_gamma   90.00
#
_symmetry.space_group_name_H-M   'P 1'
#
loop_
_entity.id
_entity.type
_entity.pdbx_description
1 polymer ?
#
loop_
_entity_poly.entity_id
_entity_poly.type
_entity_poly.pdbx_seq_one_letter_code
_entity_poly.pdbx_strand_id
1 'polypeptide(L)'
;MNNPRKILVIRFSALGDLVLTSPIFRELKRIYPDLGITLLTSSRQGTVLDNNPHIDQVIRYSRNGSGVLLKTLIQKLRRERYDLIYDAHRSLRSIW
;
A
#
# COMPACT_ATOMS: atom_id res chain seq x y z
N MET A 1 13.16 -16.13 -14.15
CA MET A 1 12.36 -15.78 -12.96
C MET A 1 11.32 -14.77 -13.40
N ASN A 2 10.05 -14.90 -13.01
CA ASN A 2 9.03 -13.90 -13.36
C ASN A 2 9.27 -12.62 -12.54
N ASN A 3 9.45 -11.49 -13.21
CA ASN A 3 9.46 -10.19 -12.54
C ASN A 3 8.02 -9.80 -12.17
N PRO A 4 7.75 -9.42 -10.90
CA PRO A 4 6.46 -8.90 -10.51
C PRO A 4 6.17 -7.60 -11.25
N ARG A 5 4.92 -7.42 -11.69
CA ARG A 5 4.46 -6.20 -12.37
C ARG A 5 3.50 -5.38 -11.50
N LYS A 6 2.90 -5.98 -10.47
CA LYS A 6 1.97 -5.28 -9.58
C LYS A 6 2.17 -5.68 -8.11
N ILE A 7 2.44 -4.70 -7.24
CA ILE A 7 2.57 -4.90 -5.80
C ILE A 7 1.57 -4.03 -5.02
N LEU A 8 1.01 -4.61 -3.97
CA LEU A 8 0.30 -3.86 -2.94
C LEU A 8 1.17 -3.74 -1.70
N VAL A 9 1.37 -2.51 -1.22
CA VAL A 9 2.00 -2.21 0.06
C VAL A 9 0.94 -1.77 1.06
N ILE A 10 0.90 -2.36 2.25
CA ILE A 10 -0.09 -2.04 3.29
C ILE A 10 0.61 -1.41 4.49
N ARG A 11 0.24 -0.16 4.84
CA ARG A 11 0.81 0.56 5.99
C ARG A 11 -0.19 1.55 6.59
N PHE A 12 -0.91 1.14 7.64
CA PHE A 12 -1.85 1.99 8.40
C PHE A 12 -1.19 2.62 9.63
N SER A 13 -0.14 3.43 9.41
CA SER A 13 0.69 3.96 10.50
C SER A 13 0.60 5.48 10.66
N ALA A 14 1.30 6.01 11.65
CA ALA A 14 1.45 7.46 11.81
C ALA A 14 2.27 8.05 10.65
N LEU A 15 2.33 9.38 10.58
CA LEU A 15 3.06 10.12 9.55
C LEU A 15 4.56 9.71 9.51
N GLY A 16 5.21 9.69 10.68
CA GLY A 16 6.64 9.38 10.77
C GLY A 16 6.98 8.00 10.20
N ASP A 17 6.14 7.01 10.47
CA ASP A 17 6.27 5.67 9.93
C ASP A 17 6.16 5.63 8.39
N LEU A 18 5.27 6.42 7.79
CA LEU A 18 5.14 6.50 6.33
C LEU A 18 6.38 7.13 5.69
N VAL A 19 6.94 8.16 6.31
CA VAL A 19 8.19 8.79 5.87
C VAL A 19 9.33 7.76 5.91
N LEU A 20 9.47 7.03 7.02
CA LEU A 20 10.50 5.99 7.17
C LEU A 20 10.32 4.80 6.20
N THR A 21 9.09 4.52 5.78
CA THR A 21 8.78 3.45 4.81
C THR A 21 9.01 3.90 3.37
N SER A 22 8.97 5.21 3.09
CA SER A 22 9.02 5.76 1.73
C SER A 22 10.23 5.35 0.86
N PRO A 23 11.45 5.11 1.39
CA PRO A 23 12.57 4.65 0.57
C PRO A 23 12.33 3.28 -0.07
N ILE A 24 11.48 2.44 0.51
CA ILE A 24 11.15 1.11 -0.03
C ILE A 24 10.59 1.22 -1.45
N PHE A 25 9.74 2.21 -1.73
CA PHE A 25 9.14 2.38 -3.06
C PHE A 25 10.19 2.67 -4.13
N ARG A 26 11.19 3.50 -3.81
CA ARG A 26 12.33 3.79 -4.70
C ARG A 26 13.15 2.53 -4.97
N GLU A 27 13.49 1.77 -3.93
CA GLU A 27 14.30 0.56 -4.09
C GLU A 27 13.55 -0.53 -4.87
N LEU A 28 12.23 -0.65 -4.68
CA LEU A 28 11.39 -1.56 -5.45
C LEU A 28 11.41 -1.20 -6.94
N LYS A 29 11.22 0.08 -7.30
CA LYS A 29 11.33 0.54 -8.70
C LYS A 29 12.75 0.39 -9.25
N ARG A 30 13.79 0.51 -8.42
CA ARG A 30 15.19 0.28 -8.85
C ARG A 30 15.45 -1.18 -9.24
N ILE A 31 14.87 -2.12 -8.51
CA ILE A 31 15.01 -3.57 -8.77
C ILE A 31 14.05 -4.02 -9.88
N TYR A 32 12.84 -3.48 -9.90
CA TYR A 32 11.77 -3.79 -10.86
C TYR A 32 11.25 -2.48 -11.49
N PRO A 33 11.88 -2.00 -12.58
CA PRO A 33 11.53 -0.70 -13.20
C PRO A 33 10.06 -0.57 -13.61
N ASP A 34 9.45 -1.66 -14.06
CA ASP A 34 8.06 -1.68 -14.55
C ASP A 34 7.03 -2.04 -13.46
N LEU A 35 7.45 -2.12 -12.18
CA LEU A 35 6.57 -2.54 -11.09
C LEU A 35 5.57 -1.42 -10.75
N GLY A 36 4.28 -1.68 -10.92
CA GLY A 36 3.21 -0.83 -10.41
C GLY A 36 3.04 -0.99 -8.90
N ILE A 37 3.14 0.11 -8.15
CA ILE A 37 3.07 0.15 -6.70
C ILE A 37 1.77 0.84 -6.26
N THR A 38 0.89 0.07 -5.61
CA THR A 38 -0.27 0.60 -4.89
C THR A 38 0.02 0.62 -3.39
N LEU A 39 -0.21 1.76 -2.73
CA LEU A 39 -0.13 1.90 -1.28
C LEU A 39 -1.53 1.95 -0.66
N LEU A 40 -1.84 1.03 0.24
CA LEU A 40 -3.00 1.10 1.12
C LEU A 40 -2.60 1.66 2.49
N THR A 41 -3.14 2.83 2.84
CA THR A 41 -2.78 3.55 4.08
C THR A 41 -3.97 4.28 4.71
N SER A 42 -3.75 4.94 5.85
CA SER A 42 -4.77 5.72 6.54
C SER A 42 -5.07 7.05 5.83
N SER A 43 -6.33 7.46 5.82
CA SER A 43 -6.78 8.68 5.12
C SER A 43 -6.08 9.95 5.55
N ARG A 44 -5.81 10.11 6.86
CA ARG A 44 -5.24 11.34 7.42
C ARG A 44 -3.74 11.49 7.17
N GLN A 45 -3.00 10.39 7.03
CA GLN A 45 -1.54 10.41 6.92
C GLN A 45 -1.05 10.17 5.49
N GLY A 46 -1.86 9.52 4.64
CA GLY A 46 -1.47 9.18 3.28
C GLY A 46 -1.19 10.37 2.35
N THR A 47 -1.66 11.59 2.68
CA THR A 47 -1.41 12.79 1.86
C THR A 47 0.07 13.16 1.75
N VAL A 48 0.90 12.79 2.74
CA VAL A 48 2.35 13.02 2.70
C VAL A 48 3.04 12.30 1.54
N LEU A 49 2.38 11.28 0.96
CA LEU A 49 2.92 10.45 -0.11
C LEU A 49 2.27 10.71 -1.48
N ASP A 50 1.38 11.70 -1.61
CA ASP A 50 0.71 11.99 -2.89
C ASP A 50 1.69 12.34 -4.02
N ASN A 51 2.80 13.00 -3.67
CA ASN A 51 3.82 13.43 -4.63
C ASN A 51 5.02 12.48 -4.70
N ASN A 52 4.91 11.26 -4.18
CA ASN A 52 6.01 10.30 -4.27
C ASN A 52 6.06 9.72 -5.69
N PRO A 53 7.12 9.97 -6.48
CA PRO A 53 7.19 9.55 -7.89
C PRO A 53 7.31 8.04 -8.07
N HIS A 54 7.51 7.29 -6.99
CA HIS A 54 7.65 5.85 -7.01
C HIS A 54 6.34 5.12 -6.65
N ILE A 55 5.26 5.85 -6.33
CA ILE A 55 3.95 5.29 -6.01
C ILE A 55 2.98 5.62 -7.14
N ASP A 56 2.36 4.59 -7.72
CA ASP A 56 1.41 4.76 -8.83
C ASP A 56 -0.02 5.02 -8.33
N GLN A 57 -0.36 4.52 -7.14
CA GLN A 57 -1.68 4.70 -6.55
C GLN A 57 -1.65 4.73 -5.02
N VAL A 58 -2.34 5.69 -4.41
CA VAL A 58 -2.56 5.75 -2.95
C VAL A 58 -4.04 5.52 -2.63
N ILE A 59 -4.32 4.43 -1.94
CA ILE A 59 -5.64 4.06 -1.45
C ILE A 59 -5.73 4.38 0.04
N ARG A 60 -6.72 5.20 0.39
CA ARG A 60 -6.90 5.73 1.73
C ARG A 60 -8.09 5.07 2.41
N TYR A 61 -7.86 4.54 3.61
CA TYR A 61 -8.91 4.02 4.48
C TYR A 61 -9.00 4.85 5.76
N SER A 62 -10.20 5.31 6.12
CA SER A 62 -10.41 6.04 7.37
C SER A 62 -10.51 5.07 8.54
N ARG A 63 -9.80 5.36 9.63
CA ARG A 63 -9.85 4.57 10.88
C ARG A 63 -11.24 4.56 11.52
N ASN A 64 -12.08 5.55 11.21
CA ASN A 64 -13.48 5.60 11.64
C ASN A 64 -14.41 4.78 10.73
N GLY A 65 -13.88 4.16 9.67
CA GLY A 65 -14.63 3.25 8.82
C GLY A 65 -15.04 1.99 9.58
N SER A 66 -16.18 1.41 9.21
CA SER A 66 -16.61 0.12 9.76
C SER A 66 -15.69 -1.00 9.28
N GLY A 67 -15.55 -2.08 10.07
CA GLY A 67 -14.83 -3.28 9.65
C GLY A 67 -15.41 -3.91 8.38
N VAL A 68 -16.71 -3.72 8.14
CA VAL A 68 -17.38 -4.11 6.89
C VAL A 68 -16.80 -3.36 5.69
N LEU A 69 -16.59 -2.04 5.80
CA LEU A 69 -16.00 -1.25 4.73
C LEU A 69 -14.56 -1.68 4.42
N LEU A 70 -13.77 -2.00 5.47
CA LEU A 70 -12.42 -2.54 5.28
C LEU A 70 -12.45 -3.88 4.57
N LYS A 71 -13.36 -4.78 4.96
CA LYS A 71 -13.53 -6.09 4.33
C LYS A 71 -13.92 -5.96 2.85
N THR A 72 -14.87 -5.07 2.53
CA THR A 72 -15.28 -4.79 1.14
C THR A 72 -14.11 -4.21 0.33
N LEU A 73 -13.31 -3.32 0.93
CA LEU A 73 -12.11 -2.78 0.30
C LEU A 73 -11.09 -3.89 -0.01
N ILE A 74 -10.75 -4.73 0.97
CA ILE A 74 -9.83 -5.86 0.78
C ILE A 74 -10.34 -6.79 -0.31
N GLN A 75 -11.64 -7.13 -0.32
CA GLN A 75 -12.24 -7.94 -1.38
C GLN A 75 -12.11 -7.32 -2.77
N LYS A 76 -12.29 -5.99 -2.88
CA LYS A 76 -12.08 -5.27 -4.13
C LYS A 76 -10.61 -5.35 -4.57
N LEU A 77 -9.67 -5.12 -3.65
CA LEU A 77 -8.23 -5.16 -3.95
C LEU A 77 -7.74 -6.58 -4.29
N ARG A 78 -8.31 -7.63 -3.68
CA ARG A 78 -8.03 -9.03 -4.06
C ARG A 78 -8.39 -9.32 -5.52
N ARG A 79 -9.44 -8.70 -6.06
CA ARG A 79 -9.85 -8.85 -7.48
C ARG A 79 -8.87 -8.19 -8.44
N GLU A 80 -8.01 -7.30 -7.96
CA GLU A 80 -7.02 -6.61 -8.78
C GLU A 80 -5.78 -7.45 -9.11
N ARG A 81 -5.68 -8.69 -8.57
CA ARG A 81 -4.63 -9.67 -8.89
C ARG A 81 -3.21 -9.10 -8.78
N TYR A 82 -2.86 -8.64 -7.58
CA TYR A 82 -1.49 -8.27 -7.26
C TYR A 82 -0.56 -9.51 -7.32
N ASP A 83 0.61 -9.35 -7.92
CA ASP A 83 1.64 -10.41 -7.95
C ASP A 83 2.30 -10.56 -6.58
N LEU A 84 2.41 -9.46 -5.85
CA LEU A 84 3.02 -9.37 -4.53
C LEU A 84 2.17 -8.53 -3.56
N ILE A 85 2.17 -8.93 -2.29
CA ILE A 85 1.64 -8.13 -1.19
C ILE A 85 2.74 -7.97 -0.14
N TYR A 86 3.04 -6.73 0.22
CA TYR A 86 3.95 -6.38 1.31
C TYR A 86 3.16 -5.73 2.44
N ASP A 87 2.83 -6.53 3.46
CA ASP A 87 2.22 -6.04 4.69
C ASP A 87 3.29 -5.48 5.64
N ALA A 88 3.53 -4.18 5.53
CA ALA A 88 4.43 -3.46 6.41
C ALA A 88 3.78 -3.13 7.76
N HIS A 89 2.48 -3.37 7.97
CA HIS A 89 1.75 -2.99 9.19
C HIS A 89 1.67 -4.12 10.22
N ARG A 90 1.55 -5.39 9.77
CA ARG A 90 1.46 -6.60 10.60
C ARG A 90 0.46 -6.48 11.76
N SER A 91 -0.78 -6.08 11.47
CA SER A 91 -1.87 -6.09 12.45
C SER A 91 -3.09 -6.87 11.94
N LEU A 92 -4.05 -7.18 12.81
CA LEU A 92 -5.30 -7.85 12.41
C LEU A 92 -6.06 -7.09 11.31
N ARG A 93 -5.80 -5.79 11.14
CA ARG A 93 -6.40 -4.94 10.10
C ARG A 93 -5.70 -5.05 8.74
N SER A 94 -4.52 -5.64 8.70
CA SER A 94 -3.75 -5.87 7.47
C SER A 94 -3.75 -7.34 7.05
N ILE A 95 -4.60 -8.18 7.67
CA ILE A 95 -4.85 -9.55 7.20
C ILE A 95 -5.39 -9.46 5.79
N TRP A 96 -4.51 -9.72 4.84
CA TRP A 96 -4.80 -9.69 3.43
C TRP A 96 -5.62 -10.88 3.00
#